data_AF-A0AA51QTZ8-F1
#
_entry.id   AF-A0AA51QTZ8-F1
#
_cell.length_a   1.000
_cell.length_b   1.000
_cell.length_c   1.000
_cell.angle_alpha   90.00
_cell.angle_beta   90.00
_cell.angle_gamma   90.00
#
_symmetry.space_group_name_H-M   'P 1'
#
loop_
_entity.id
_entity.type
_entity.pdbx_description
1 polymer ?
#
loop_
_entity_poly.entity_id
_entity_poly.type
_entity_poly.pdbx_seq_one_letter_code
_entity_poly.pdbx_strand_id
1 'polypeptide(L)'
;MNLRPLQSNSCRHGGCTLTGALSATTHVRDAVTVVHGPKGCAHHNFSLLHTTGLDNGELILPEIISTGLAETEIIFGGEEALAGVLTSVARQDPAAVFVLTTCIVDTIGDDVQEVCGRDYGVPIIRVPTAGFLGGTFQDGMNRALCAIAATVPSRRADSAASRAMGPCVNIIGEKNLEFEVEENYAEVCRLLDGLDLRVNVRCIRNCTLQDLSRLGMARLNILRDEELRPVGDFLKERFGTPYVISYPAGLEGTIGFLQSVADGCGVPGEGAIDREEEIQREILAGFQDIAGSEILMESSPGSPEALLVAGELVRRLALKPGAGGIRVPLPISPPVGSAGVRRLLHRWRCTIHA
;
A
#
# COMPACT_ATOMS: atom_id res chain seq x y z
N MET A 1 15.12 -17.72 4.61
CA MET A 1 15.35 -16.26 4.52
C MET A 1 16.14 -15.99 3.25
N ASN A 2 15.52 -15.37 2.25
CA ASN A 2 16.20 -15.00 1.01
C ASN A 2 17.12 -13.80 1.28
N LEU A 3 18.41 -14.07 1.49
CA LEU A 3 19.49 -13.11 1.72
C LEU A 3 19.97 -12.45 0.40
N ARG A 4 19.05 -12.08 -0.50
CA ARG A 4 19.47 -11.34 -1.69
C ARG A 4 19.81 -9.90 -1.29
N PRO A 5 21.00 -9.38 -1.66
CA PRO A 5 21.23 -7.94 -1.58
C PRO A 5 20.14 -7.24 -2.40
N LEU A 6 19.51 -6.19 -1.86
CA LEU A 6 18.47 -5.43 -2.55
C LEU A 6 18.95 -5.07 -3.97
N GLN A 7 18.43 -5.77 -4.97
CA GLN A 7 18.71 -5.48 -6.37
C GLN A 7 17.94 -4.20 -6.71
N SER A 8 18.67 -3.09 -6.72
CA SER A 8 18.24 -1.72 -7.05
C SER A 8 17.19 -1.10 -6.11
N ASN A 9 17.65 -0.11 -5.33
CA ASN A 9 16.85 0.92 -4.66
C ASN A 9 16.24 1.89 -5.69
N SER A 10 15.39 1.40 -6.61
CA SER A 10 14.60 2.29 -7.48
C SER A 10 13.29 2.65 -6.78
N CYS A 11 12.96 3.94 -6.71
CA CYS A 11 11.68 4.39 -6.18
C CYS A 11 10.57 3.95 -7.14
N ARG A 12 9.82 2.90 -6.77
CA ARG A 12 8.73 2.34 -7.59
C ARG A 12 7.41 3.12 -7.48
N HIS A 13 7.42 4.23 -6.74
CA HIS A 13 6.29 5.14 -6.54
C HIS A 13 6.42 6.45 -7.34
N GLY A 14 7.43 6.58 -8.22
CA GLY A 14 7.66 7.76 -9.07
C GLY A 14 6.84 7.81 -10.36
N GLY A 15 5.75 7.02 -10.47
CA GLY A 15 4.91 6.94 -11.66
C GLY A 15 3.86 8.06 -11.76
N CYS A 16 3.06 8.04 -12.83
CA CYS A 16 1.93 8.96 -12.97
C CYS A 16 0.68 8.44 -12.24
N THR A 17 -0.38 9.24 -12.20
CA THR A 17 -1.68 8.90 -11.60
C THR A 17 -2.26 7.58 -12.11
N LEU A 18 -2.10 7.25 -13.39
CA LEU A 18 -2.53 5.95 -13.92
C LEU A 18 -1.79 4.79 -13.26
N THR A 19 -0.47 4.86 -13.14
CA THR A 19 0.36 3.82 -12.50
C THR A 19 -0.05 3.64 -11.04
N GLY A 20 -0.29 4.73 -10.32
CA GLY A 20 -0.77 4.70 -8.94
C GLY A 20 -2.10 3.98 -8.79
N ALA A 21 -3.09 4.30 -9.63
CA ALA A 21 -4.39 3.66 -9.60
C ALA A 21 -4.33 2.19 -10.03
N LEU A 22 -3.49 1.84 -11.01
CA LEU A 22 -3.24 0.46 -11.41
C LEU A 22 -2.63 -0.38 -10.28
N SER A 23 -1.74 0.21 -9.47
CA SER A 23 -1.14 -0.46 -8.31
C SER A 23 -2.15 -0.85 -7.21
N ALA A 24 -3.37 -0.30 -7.28
CA ALA A 24 -4.47 -0.64 -6.40
C ALA A 24 -5.51 -1.54 -7.10
N THR A 25 -6.05 -1.10 -8.23
CA THR A 25 -7.13 -1.78 -8.95
C THR A 25 -6.76 -3.20 -9.41
N THR A 26 -5.50 -3.43 -9.80
CA THR A 26 -5.03 -4.76 -10.23
C THR A 26 -4.87 -5.78 -9.10
N HIS A 27 -5.01 -5.35 -7.84
CA HIS A 27 -4.97 -6.24 -6.66
C HIS A 27 -6.35 -6.71 -6.19
N VAL A 28 -7.42 -6.28 -6.88
CA VAL A 28 -8.78 -6.81 -6.71
C VAL A 28 -8.96 -8.00 -7.66
N ARG A 29 -8.84 -9.21 -7.13
CA ARG A 29 -8.66 -10.44 -7.95
C ARG A 29 -9.87 -10.87 -8.77
N ASP A 30 -11.06 -10.47 -8.36
CA ASP A 30 -12.33 -10.80 -9.00
C ASP A 30 -12.85 -9.65 -9.86
N ALA A 31 -12.01 -8.63 -10.12
CA ALA A 31 -12.36 -7.48 -10.95
C ALA A 31 -11.36 -7.33 -12.11
N VAL A 32 -11.84 -6.73 -13.20
CA VAL A 32 -11.02 -6.46 -14.39
C VAL A 32 -10.70 -4.98 -14.46
N THR A 33 -9.46 -4.64 -14.82
CA THR A 33 -9.07 -3.23 -14.99
C THR A 33 -8.89 -2.89 -16.47
N VAL A 34 -9.68 -1.93 -16.95
CA VAL A 34 -9.64 -1.40 -18.32
C VAL A 34 -8.92 -0.05 -18.32
N VAL A 35 -7.85 0.05 -19.12
CA VAL A 35 -7.16 1.30 -19.44
C VAL A 35 -7.73 1.84 -20.75
N HIS A 36 -8.54 2.89 -20.63
CA HIS A 36 -9.06 3.62 -21.77
C HIS A 36 -7.99 4.56 -22.32
N GLY A 37 -7.48 4.21 -23.50
CA GLY A 37 -6.38 4.92 -24.14
C GLY A 37 -5.57 4.07 -25.10
N PRO A 38 -4.45 4.61 -25.60
CA PRO A 38 -3.51 3.89 -26.45
C PRO A 38 -2.85 2.71 -25.71
N LYS A 39 -2.44 1.69 -26.49
CA LYS A 39 -1.85 0.45 -25.96
C LYS A 39 -0.58 0.67 -25.14
N GLY A 40 0.18 1.74 -25.40
CA GLY A 40 1.46 2.02 -24.74
C GLY A 40 1.35 2.17 -23.22
N CYS A 41 0.32 2.87 -22.72
CA CYS A 41 0.11 3.05 -21.29
C CYS A 41 -0.18 1.72 -20.58
N ALA A 42 -1.03 0.88 -21.17
CA ALA A 42 -1.33 -0.45 -20.63
C ALA A 42 -0.10 -1.36 -20.67
N HIS A 43 0.62 -1.40 -21.79
CA HIS A 43 1.79 -2.26 -21.97
C HIS A 43 2.94 -1.91 -21.00
N HIS A 44 3.23 -0.62 -20.84
CA HIS A 44 4.27 -0.17 -19.91
C HIS A 44 3.94 -0.55 -18.47
N ASN A 45 2.71 -0.26 -18.01
CA ASN A 45 2.30 -0.57 -16.64
C ASN A 45 2.19 -2.08 -16.39
N PHE A 46 1.71 -2.86 -17.36
CA PHE A 46 1.75 -4.32 -17.28
C PHE A 46 3.18 -4.82 -17.04
N SER A 47 4.14 -4.32 -17.83
CA SER A 47 5.54 -4.73 -17.73
C SER A 47 6.16 -4.35 -16.38
N LEU A 48 5.87 -3.13 -15.88
CA LEU A 48 6.32 -2.64 -14.59
C LEU A 48 5.77 -3.48 -13.42
N LEU A 49 4.46 -3.70 -13.40
CA LEU A 49 3.77 -4.45 -12.35
C LEU A 49 4.19 -5.92 -12.36
N HIS A 50 4.27 -6.55 -13.53
CA HIS A 50 4.74 -7.92 -13.68
C HIS A 50 6.19 -8.10 -13.20
N THR A 51 7.10 -7.23 -13.62
CA THR A 51 8.51 -7.28 -13.18
C THR A 51 8.62 -7.04 -11.67
N THR A 52 7.80 -6.15 -11.13
CA THR A 52 7.78 -5.89 -9.69
C THR A 52 7.25 -7.07 -8.87
N GLY A 53 6.19 -7.73 -9.35
CA GLY A 53 5.74 -8.98 -8.76
C GLY A 53 6.85 -10.02 -8.74
N LEU A 54 7.54 -10.22 -9.87
CA LEU A 54 8.64 -11.18 -9.97
C LEU A 54 9.80 -10.88 -9.00
N ASP A 55 10.20 -9.61 -8.88
CA ASP A 55 11.24 -9.18 -7.91
C ASP A 55 10.84 -9.49 -6.46
N ASN A 56 9.53 -9.42 -6.18
CA ASN A 56 8.93 -9.76 -4.89
C ASN A 56 8.61 -11.27 -4.74
N GLY A 57 8.96 -12.10 -5.72
CA GLY A 57 8.71 -13.55 -5.70
C GLY A 57 7.26 -13.95 -6.03
N GLU A 58 6.47 -13.03 -6.58
CA GLU A 58 5.08 -13.23 -6.98
C GLU A 58 4.98 -13.36 -8.51
N LEU A 59 4.58 -14.54 -8.99
CA LEU A 59 4.27 -14.74 -10.41
C LEU A 59 2.79 -14.42 -10.66
N ILE A 60 2.45 -13.13 -10.67
CA ILE A 60 1.10 -12.64 -10.95
C ILE A 60 1.13 -11.86 -12.26
N LEU A 61 0.25 -12.22 -13.19
CA LEU A 61 0.01 -11.47 -14.41
C LEU A 61 -1.09 -10.43 -14.13
N PRO A 62 -0.78 -9.11 -14.13
CA PRO A 62 -1.80 -8.09 -13.90
C PRO A 62 -2.85 -8.16 -15.01
N GLU A 63 -4.12 -8.26 -14.63
CA GLU A 63 -5.22 -8.27 -15.59
C GLU A 63 -5.55 -6.84 -16.04
N ILE A 64 -4.87 -6.41 -17.11
CA ILE A 64 -5.01 -5.08 -17.69
C ILE A 64 -5.48 -5.22 -19.13
N ILE A 65 -6.65 -4.69 -19.42
CA ILE A 65 -7.22 -4.63 -20.77
C ILE A 65 -7.14 -3.19 -21.27
N SER A 66 -6.76 -2.99 -22.54
CA SER A 66 -6.73 -1.65 -23.15
C SER A 66 -7.83 -1.51 -24.19
N THR A 67 -8.43 -0.33 -24.29
CA THR A 67 -9.28 0.02 -25.45
C THR A 67 -8.46 0.16 -26.73
N GLY A 68 -7.16 0.38 -26.61
CA GLY A 68 -6.21 0.37 -27.72
C GLY A 68 -6.48 1.45 -28.76
N LEU A 69 -6.83 2.65 -28.31
CA LEU A 69 -7.18 3.78 -29.18
C LEU A 69 -6.09 4.04 -30.22
N ALA A 70 -6.50 4.10 -31.49
CA ALA A 70 -5.69 4.44 -32.63
C ALA A 70 -6.00 5.87 -33.10
N GLU A 71 -5.45 6.27 -34.25
CA GLU A 71 -5.60 7.61 -34.79
C GLU A 71 -7.07 7.99 -35.01
N THR A 72 -7.91 7.06 -35.48
CA THR A 72 -9.34 7.30 -35.70
C THR A 72 -10.04 7.67 -34.40
N GLU A 73 -9.87 6.91 -33.32
CA GLU A 73 -10.51 7.23 -32.04
C GLU A 73 -9.94 8.50 -31.42
N ILE A 74 -8.66 8.81 -31.63
CA ILE A 74 -8.08 10.07 -31.15
C ILE A 74 -8.69 11.28 -31.86
N ILE A 75 -9.05 11.17 -33.14
CA ILE A 75 -9.64 12.26 -33.92
C ILE A 75 -11.15 12.39 -33.67
N PHE A 76 -11.86 11.26 -33.57
CA PHE A 76 -13.33 11.24 -33.58
C PHE A 76 -13.99 10.87 -32.25
N GLY A 77 -13.21 10.51 -31.22
CA GLY A 77 -13.71 10.07 -29.92
C GLY A 77 -13.51 8.56 -29.71
N GLY A 78 -13.22 8.17 -28.46
CA GLY A 78 -12.95 6.80 -28.05
C GLY A 78 -14.12 6.07 -27.40
N GLU A 79 -15.30 6.70 -27.27
CA GLU A 79 -16.42 6.19 -26.48
C GLU A 79 -16.96 4.85 -26.97
N GLU A 80 -17.11 4.67 -28.28
CA GLU A 80 -17.58 3.41 -28.86
C GLU A 80 -16.56 2.28 -28.69
N ALA A 81 -15.26 2.60 -28.75
CA ALA A 81 -14.20 1.64 -28.47
C ALA A 81 -14.24 1.19 -27.01
N LEU A 82 -14.48 2.12 -26.08
CA LEU A 82 -14.69 1.80 -24.68
C LEU A 82 -15.93 0.92 -24.48
N ALA A 83 -17.09 1.32 -25.03
CA ALA A 83 -18.33 0.58 -24.88
C ALA A 83 -18.22 -0.87 -25.41
N GLY A 84 -17.55 -1.06 -26.55
CA GLY A 84 -17.28 -2.38 -27.11
C GLY A 84 -16.41 -3.26 -26.20
N VAL A 85 -15.36 -2.68 -25.61
CA VAL A 85 -14.51 -3.39 -24.64
C VAL A 85 -15.27 -3.72 -23.36
N LEU A 86 -16.01 -2.77 -22.79
CA LEU A 86 -16.81 -3.01 -21.58
C LEU A 86 -17.85 -4.12 -21.80
N THR A 87 -18.51 -4.13 -22.96
CA THR A 87 -19.44 -5.21 -23.33
C THR A 87 -18.73 -6.57 -23.38
N SER A 88 -17.53 -6.63 -23.95
CA SER A 88 -16.75 -7.87 -24.04
C SER A 88 -16.27 -8.35 -22.66
N VAL A 89 -15.80 -7.43 -21.83
CA VAL A 89 -15.32 -7.72 -20.47
C VAL A 89 -16.46 -8.15 -19.56
N ALA A 90 -17.61 -7.47 -19.62
CA ALA A 90 -18.78 -7.82 -18.81
C ALA A 90 -19.31 -9.23 -19.07
N ARG A 91 -19.14 -9.77 -20.29
CA ARG A 91 -19.49 -11.16 -20.62
C ARG A 91 -18.63 -12.21 -19.88
N GLN A 92 -17.50 -11.80 -19.32
CA GLN A 92 -16.66 -12.65 -18.48
C GLN A 92 -17.17 -12.70 -17.03
N ASP A 93 -18.25 -11.97 -16.72
CA ASP A 93 -18.90 -11.89 -15.41
C ASP A 93 -17.95 -11.54 -14.24
N PRO A 94 -17.12 -10.48 -14.36
CA PRO A 94 -16.30 -10.04 -13.25
C PRO A 94 -17.16 -9.36 -12.16
N ALA A 95 -16.70 -9.41 -10.92
CA ALA A 95 -17.39 -8.77 -9.79
C ALA A 95 -17.49 -7.24 -9.96
N ALA A 96 -16.53 -6.62 -10.66
CA ALA A 96 -16.63 -5.28 -11.23
C ALA A 96 -15.60 -5.04 -12.33
N VAL A 97 -15.76 -3.93 -13.05
CA VAL A 97 -14.78 -3.43 -14.02
C VAL A 97 -14.34 -2.03 -13.60
N PHE A 98 -13.04 -1.83 -13.37
CA PHE A 98 -12.46 -0.50 -13.17
C PHE A 98 -12.06 0.12 -14.50
N VAL A 99 -12.44 1.37 -14.75
CA VAL A 99 -12.11 2.10 -15.98
C VAL A 99 -11.19 3.26 -15.65
N LEU A 100 -9.95 3.17 -16.11
CA LEU A 100 -8.90 4.16 -15.90
C LEU A 100 -8.63 4.95 -17.17
N THR A 101 -8.59 6.28 -17.09
CA THR A 101 -8.35 7.13 -18.26
C THR A 101 -6.88 7.51 -18.41
N THR A 102 -6.39 7.51 -19.66
CA THR A 102 -5.07 8.05 -20.00
C THR A 102 -5.13 9.55 -20.29
N CYS A 103 -3.97 10.21 -20.36
CA CYS A 103 -3.90 11.65 -20.63
C CYS A 103 -4.59 12.07 -21.93
N ILE A 104 -4.57 11.22 -22.97
CA ILE A 104 -5.17 11.59 -24.26
C ILE A 104 -6.69 11.55 -24.22
N VAL A 105 -7.29 10.60 -23.49
CA VAL A 105 -8.75 10.46 -23.35
C VAL A 105 -9.36 11.73 -22.73
N ASP A 106 -8.78 12.19 -21.62
CA ASP A 106 -9.24 13.42 -20.97
C ASP A 106 -8.94 14.67 -21.82
N THR A 107 -7.92 14.63 -22.71
CA THR A 107 -7.59 15.74 -23.63
C THR A 107 -8.60 15.87 -24.77
N ILE A 108 -8.99 14.74 -25.37
CA ILE A 108 -9.93 14.74 -26.50
C ILE A 108 -11.38 14.95 -26.04
N GLY A 109 -11.64 14.81 -24.74
CA GLY A 109 -12.92 15.16 -24.12
C GLY A 109 -13.95 14.04 -24.17
N ASP A 110 -13.52 12.77 -24.27
CA ASP A 110 -14.42 11.62 -24.26
C ASP A 110 -15.34 11.65 -23.02
N ASP A 111 -16.65 11.43 -23.21
CA ASP A 111 -17.59 11.31 -22.08
C ASP A 111 -17.57 9.90 -21.48
N VAL A 112 -16.46 9.58 -20.82
CA VAL A 112 -16.24 8.28 -20.16
C VAL A 112 -17.27 8.04 -19.05
N GLN A 113 -17.81 9.10 -18.45
CA GLN A 113 -18.81 8.98 -17.39
C GLN A 113 -20.14 8.48 -17.94
N GLU A 114 -20.58 9.01 -19.09
CA GLU A 114 -21.77 8.52 -19.79
C GLU A 114 -21.60 7.03 -20.16
N VAL A 115 -20.48 6.68 -20.80
CA VAL A 115 -20.24 5.30 -21.24
C VAL A 115 -20.24 4.34 -20.06
N CYS A 116 -19.56 4.68 -18.95
CA CYS A 116 -19.53 3.84 -17.74
C CYS A 116 -20.90 3.76 -17.03
N GLY A 117 -21.82 4.69 -17.29
CA GLY A 117 -23.16 4.73 -16.70
C GLY A 117 -24.19 3.83 -17.39
N ARG A 118 -23.85 3.25 -18.54
CA ARG A 118 -24.70 2.30 -19.26
C ARG A 118 -24.82 0.98 -18.49
N ASP A 119 -25.88 0.22 -18.75
CA ASP A 119 -26.09 -1.10 -18.13
C ASP A 119 -25.31 -2.18 -18.88
N TYR A 120 -24.29 -2.74 -18.22
CA TYR A 120 -23.49 -3.86 -18.70
C TYR A 120 -23.74 -5.16 -17.92
N GLY A 121 -24.67 -5.15 -16.95
CA GLY A 121 -24.92 -6.29 -16.06
C GLY A 121 -23.90 -6.50 -14.93
N VAL A 122 -22.78 -5.78 -14.95
CA VAL A 122 -21.76 -5.75 -13.89
C VAL A 122 -21.43 -4.31 -13.49
N PRO A 123 -20.97 -4.05 -12.24
CA PRO A 123 -20.58 -2.71 -11.83
C PRO A 123 -19.41 -2.16 -12.64
N ILE A 124 -19.58 -1.02 -13.29
CA ILE A 124 -18.51 -0.28 -13.98
C ILE A 124 -18.10 0.93 -13.14
N ILE A 125 -16.81 1.02 -12.83
CA ILE A 125 -16.27 1.96 -11.84
C ILE A 125 -15.23 2.83 -12.52
N ARG A 126 -15.62 4.06 -12.86
CA ARG A 126 -14.70 5.04 -13.43
C ARG A 126 -13.74 5.58 -12.36
N VAL A 127 -12.45 5.57 -12.68
CA VAL A 127 -11.38 6.16 -11.86
C VAL A 127 -10.59 7.11 -12.76
N PRO A 128 -10.80 8.43 -12.65
CA PRO A 128 -10.11 9.41 -13.50
C PRO A 128 -8.62 9.49 -13.19
N THR A 129 -7.76 9.26 -14.20
CA THR A 129 -6.31 9.11 -13.99
C THR A 129 -5.41 9.84 -14.98
N ALA A 130 -5.94 10.80 -15.73
CA ALA A 130 -5.11 11.66 -16.56
C ALA A 130 -4.10 12.44 -15.71
N GLY A 131 -2.81 12.11 -15.90
CA GLY A 131 -1.71 12.65 -15.11
C GLY A 131 -1.23 14.04 -15.54
N PHE A 132 -1.60 14.51 -16.75
CA PHE A 132 -1.10 15.79 -17.28
C PHE A 132 -1.59 17.02 -16.49
N LEU A 133 -2.62 16.86 -15.66
CA LEU A 133 -3.16 17.90 -14.77
C LEU A 133 -2.39 17.99 -13.43
N GLY A 134 -1.13 17.52 -13.38
CA GLY A 134 -0.28 17.60 -12.19
C GLY A 134 -0.51 16.48 -11.17
N GLY A 135 -1.18 15.39 -11.57
CA GLY A 135 -1.44 14.26 -10.69
C GLY A 135 -0.20 13.37 -10.49
N THR A 136 -0.01 12.92 -9.25
CA THR A 136 1.08 12.03 -8.83
C THR A 136 0.63 10.57 -8.79
N PHE A 137 1.57 9.64 -8.58
CA PHE A 137 1.28 8.25 -8.25
C PHE A 137 0.34 8.13 -7.03
N GLN A 138 0.60 8.89 -5.97
CA GLN A 138 -0.19 8.85 -4.74
C GLN A 138 -1.64 9.30 -4.97
N ASP A 139 -1.84 10.33 -5.80
CA ASP A 139 -3.19 10.76 -6.18
C ASP A 139 -3.97 9.64 -6.88
N GLY A 140 -3.28 8.88 -7.74
CA GLY A 140 -3.86 7.73 -8.43
C GLY A 140 -4.29 6.63 -7.47
N MET A 141 -3.41 6.27 -6.53
CA MET A 141 -3.70 5.27 -5.50
C MET A 141 -4.88 5.70 -4.61
N ASN A 142 -4.88 6.95 -4.15
CA ASN A 142 -5.96 7.51 -3.33
C ASN A 142 -7.30 7.49 -4.07
N ARG A 143 -7.33 7.91 -5.34
CA ARG A 143 -8.55 7.88 -6.17
C ARG A 143 -9.06 6.45 -6.34
N ALA A 144 -8.18 5.50 -6.62
CA ALA A 144 -8.56 4.10 -6.77
C ALA A 144 -9.12 3.52 -5.46
N LEU A 145 -8.44 3.72 -4.33
CA LEU A 145 -8.89 3.23 -3.03
C LEU A 145 -10.26 3.82 -2.63
N CYS A 146 -10.47 5.12 -2.84
CA CYS A 146 -11.76 5.76 -2.60
C CYS A 146 -12.86 5.22 -3.54
N ALA A 147 -12.55 5.03 -4.83
CA ALA A 147 -13.51 4.47 -5.79
C ALA A 147 -13.90 3.02 -5.45
N ILE A 148 -12.94 2.20 -5.03
CA ILE A 148 -13.17 0.84 -4.55
C ILE A 148 -14.03 0.85 -3.29
N ALA A 149 -13.72 1.72 -2.31
CA ALA A 149 -14.51 1.82 -1.09
C ALA A 149 -15.93 2.37 -1.36
N ALA A 150 -16.11 3.19 -2.39
CA ALA A 150 -17.39 3.75 -2.78
C ALA A 150 -18.37 2.69 -3.35
N THR A 151 -17.87 1.59 -3.88
CA THR A 151 -18.70 0.51 -4.45
C THR A 151 -19.12 -0.53 -3.44
N VAL A 152 -18.39 -0.61 -2.32
CA VAL A 152 -18.72 -1.48 -1.20
C VAL A 152 -19.98 -1.00 -0.47
N PRO A 153 -20.92 -1.91 -0.12
CA PRO A 153 -22.08 -1.58 0.70
C PRO A 153 -21.68 -0.91 2.02
N SER A 154 -22.38 0.17 2.39
CA SER A 154 -22.19 0.81 3.70
C SER A 154 -22.83 -0.03 4.81
N ARG A 155 -22.13 -1.07 5.25
CA ARG A 155 -22.43 -1.83 6.47
C ARG A 155 -21.60 -1.25 7.60
N ARG A 156 -22.24 -0.72 8.65
CA ARG A 156 -21.55 -0.17 9.82
C ARG A 156 -21.11 -1.26 10.81
N ALA A 157 -20.11 -0.92 11.63
CA ALA A 157 -19.50 -1.77 12.64
C ALA A 157 -20.48 -2.24 13.76
N ASP A 158 -21.65 -1.63 13.88
CA ASP A 158 -22.65 -2.06 14.89
C ASP A 158 -23.58 -3.18 14.40
N SER A 159 -23.39 -3.67 13.17
CA SER A 159 -24.17 -4.79 12.66
C SER A 159 -23.98 -6.05 13.52
N ALA A 160 -25.02 -6.89 13.63
CA ALA A 160 -24.93 -8.17 14.35
C ALA A 160 -23.79 -9.05 13.84
N ALA A 161 -23.46 -8.95 12.55
CA ALA A 161 -22.34 -9.63 11.93
C ALA A 161 -20.97 -9.12 12.43
N SER A 162 -20.80 -7.81 12.65
CA SER A 162 -19.55 -7.27 13.21
C SER A 162 -19.36 -7.66 14.68
N ARG A 163 -20.44 -7.64 15.49
CA ARG A 163 -20.38 -8.13 16.88
C ARG A 163 -19.94 -9.59 17.00
N ALA A 164 -20.29 -10.44 16.02
CA ALA A 164 -19.86 -11.83 15.97
C ALA A 164 -18.38 -12.02 15.59
N MET A 165 -17.76 -11.05 14.90
CA MET A 165 -16.34 -11.11 14.48
C MET A 165 -15.36 -10.71 15.60
N GLY A 166 -15.83 -10.14 16.70
CA GLY A 166 -14.95 -9.61 17.75
C GLY A 166 -14.20 -8.35 17.31
N PRO A 167 -13.30 -7.81 18.15
CA PRO A 167 -12.56 -6.60 17.82
C PRO A 167 -11.57 -6.86 16.69
N CYS A 168 -11.68 -6.07 15.62
CA CYS A 168 -10.84 -6.22 14.44
C CYS A 168 -10.53 -4.86 13.81
N VAL A 169 -9.46 -4.84 13.03
CA VAL A 169 -8.94 -3.66 12.34
C VAL A 169 -8.84 -3.94 10.85
N ASN A 170 -8.88 -2.91 10.02
CA ASN A 170 -8.48 -3.02 8.61
C ASN A 170 -7.08 -2.47 8.42
N ILE A 171 -6.38 -2.98 7.43
CA ILE A 171 -5.15 -2.40 6.90
C ILE A 171 -5.50 -1.79 5.54
N ILE A 172 -5.09 -0.54 5.32
CA ILE A 172 -5.48 0.26 4.15
C ILE A 172 -4.25 0.78 3.41
N GLY A 173 -4.24 0.55 2.10
CA GLY A 173 -3.31 1.13 1.12
C GLY A 173 -1.89 0.62 1.21
N GLU A 174 -1.68 -0.67 1.49
CA GLU A 174 -0.33 -1.24 1.43
C GLU A 174 0.36 -0.98 0.09
N LYS A 175 1.64 -0.61 0.16
CA LYS A 175 2.49 -0.34 -1.00
C LYS A 175 2.84 -1.65 -1.71
N ASN A 176 1.97 -2.06 -2.62
CA ASN A 176 2.08 -3.32 -3.36
C ASN A 176 3.37 -3.48 -4.19
N LEU A 177 4.08 -2.38 -4.44
CA LEU A 177 5.31 -2.31 -5.22
C LEU A 177 6.57 -2.21 -4.35
N GLU A 178 6.43 -2.29 -3.03
CA GLU A 178 7.55 -2.25 -2.09
C GLU A 178 8.15 -3.64 -1.88
N PHE A 179 9.39 -3.69 -1.37
CA PHE A 179 9.97 -4.92 -0.84
C PHE A 179 9.49 -5.16 0.59
N GLU A 180 9.59 -6.40 1.07
CA GLU A 180 9.23 -6.78 2.44
C GLU A 180 7.76 -6.56 2.82
N VAL A 181 6.85 -6.48 1.85
CA VAL A 181 5.42 -6.21 2.09
C VAL A 181 4.81 -7.28 3.02
N GLU A 182 5.15 -8.56 2.81
CA GLU A 182 4.66 -9.64 3.66
C GLU A 182 5.31 -9.63 5.05
N GLU A 183 6.60 -9.33 5.16
CA GLU A 183 7.29 -9.19 6.44
C GLU A 183 6.78 -7.99 7.25
N ASN A 184 6.45 -6.89 6.59
CA ASN A 184 5.88 -5.69 7.20
C ASN A 184 4.46 -5.98 7.69
N TYR A 185 3.64 -6.66 6.88
CA TYR A 185 2.31 -7.11 7.29
C TYR A 185 2.35 -8.09 8.46
N ALA A 186 3.27 -9.07 8.43
CA ALA A 186 3.44 -10.05 9.51
C ALA A 186 3.82 -9.37 10.84
N GLU A 187 4.66 -8.33 10.78
CA GLU A 187 5.01 -7.57 11.99
C GLU A 187 3.81 -6.79 12.54
N VAL A 188 3.02 -6.14 11.68
CA VAL A 188 1.78 -5.48 12.13
C VAL A 188 0.81 -6.48 12.73
N CYS A 189 0.65 -7.66 12.12
CA CYS A 189 -0.18 -8.73 12.68
C CYS A 189 0.31 -9.17 14.08
N ARG A 190 1.62 -9.37 14.26
CA ARG A 190 2.20 -9.73 15.57
C ARG A 190 1.90 -8.68 16.65
N LEU A 191 1.99 -7.40 16.30
CA LEU A 191 1.69 -6.30 17.21
C LEU A 191 0.19 -6.26 17.57
N LEU A 192 -0.68 -6.49 16.57
CA LEU A 192 -2.13 -6.57 16.77
C LEU A 192 -2.54 -7.79 17.61
N ASP A 193 -1.91 -8.94 17.41
CA ASP A 193 -2.11 -10.14 18.22
C ASP A 193 -1.76 -9.86 19.69
N GLY A 194 -0.74 -9.03 19.94
CA GLY A 194 -0.38 -8.55 21.28
C GLY A 194 -1.50 -7.77 21.98
N LEU A 195 -2.43 -7.19 21.22
CA LEU A 195 -3.62 -6.44 21.67
C LEU A 195 -4.93 -7.26 21.56
N ASP A 196 -4.84 -8.56 21.26
CA ASP A 196 -5.99 -9.42 20.97
C ASP A 196 -6.87 -8.91 19.79
N LEU A 197 -6.25 -8.20 18.84
CA LEU A 197 -6.90 -7.66 17.64
C LEU A 197 -6.58 -8.50 16.41
N ARG A 198 -7.58 -8.69 15.55
CA ARG A 198 -7.41 -9.41 14.26
C ARG A 198 -7.56 -8.47 13.07
N VAL A 199 -6.88 -8.80 11.96
CA VAL A 199 -7.09 -8.11 10.69
C VAL A 199 -8.37 -8.64 10.03
N ASN A 200 -9.31 -7.74 9.74
CA ASN A 200 -10.56 -8.02 9.03
C ASN A 200 -10.37 -7.99 7.52
N VAL A 201 -9.80 -6.89 7.01
CA VAL A 201 -9.53 -6.68 5.58
C VAL A 201 -8.13 -6.08 5.42
N ARG A 202 -7.37 -6.64 4.48
CA ARG A 202 -6.07 -6.15 4.01
C ARG A 202 -6.27 -5.45 2.65
N CYS A 203 -6.72 -4.21 2.68
CA CYS A 203 -7.01 -3.41 1.49
C CYS A 203 -5.71 -2.71 1.03
N ILE A 204 -5.20 -2.87 -0.19
CA ILE A 204 -5.72 -3.61 -1.34
C ILE A 204 -4.68 -4.69 -1.72
N ARG A 205 -4.55 -5.73 -0.89
CA ARG A 205 -3.61 -6.83 -1.13
C ARG A 205 -4.37 -8.15 -1.22
N ASN A 206 -4.34 -8.77 -2.39
CA ASN A 206 -4.91 -10.11 -2.62
C ASN A 206 -6.39 -10.22 -2.20
N CYS A 207 -7.15 -9.14 -2.33
CA CYS A 207 -8.54 -9.06 -1.88
C CYS A 207 -9.51 -9.26 -3.05
N THR A 208 -10.71 -9.74 -2.71
CA THR A 208 -11.88 -9.74 -3.61
C THR A 208 -12.81 -8.57 -3.27
N LEU A 209 -13.73 -8.20 -4.15
CA LEU A 209 -14.79 -7.25 -3.79
C LEU A 209 -15.65 -7.76 -2.64
N GLN A 210 -15.82 -9.08 -2.53
CA GLN A 210 -16.46 -9.69 -1.37
C GLN A 210 -15.69 -9.43 -0.08
N ASP A 211 -14.36 -9.52 -0.08
CA ASP A 211 -13.54 -9.19 1.09
C ASP A 211 -13.72 -7.72 1.46
N LEU A 212 -13.63 -6.84 0.46
CA LEU A 212 -13.77 -5.40 0.64
C LEU A 212 -15.16 -5.01 1.14
N SER A 213 -16.20 -5.82 0.88
CA SER A 213 -17.55 -5.60 1.41
C SER A 213 -17.62 -5.52 2.95
N ARG A 214 -16.58 -6.02 3.63
CA ARG A 214 -16.43 -6.03 5.08
C ARG A 214 -15.70 -4.81 5.64
N LEU A 215 -15.27 -3.85 4.81
CA LEU A 215 -14.50 -2.68 5.25
C LEU A 215 -15.17 -1.93 6.42
N GLY A 216 -16.48 -1.67 6.34
CA GLY A 216 -17.20 -0.95 7.39
C GLY A 216 -17.46 -1.75 8.67
N MET A 217 -16.98 -3.00 8.78
CA MET A 217 -17.20 -3.86 9.94
C MET A 217 -16.08 -3.80 10.99
N ALA A 218 -14.97 -3.11 10.71
CA ALA A 218 -13.85 -2.98 11.64
C ALA A 218 -14.01 -1.81 12.61
N ARG A 219 -13.31 -1.88 13.76
CA ARG A 219 -13.27 -0.80 14.76
C ARG A 219 -12.33 0.33 14.38
N LEU A 220 -11.28 0.02 13.65
CA LEU A 220 -10.21 0.95 13.31
C LEU A 220 -9.62 0.60 11.95
N ASN A 221 -9.27 1.61 11.17
CA ASN A 221 -8.43 1.46 9.97
C ASN A 221 -6.98 1.83 10.31
N ILE A 222 -6.02 1.05 9.84
CA ILE A 222 -4.59 1.35 9.91
C ILE A 222 -4.16 1.73 8.51
N LEU A 223 -3.83 3.01 8.32
CA LEU A 223 -3.32 3.49 7.03
C LEU A 223 -1.84 3.13 6.91
N ARG A 224 -1.38 2.65 5.75
CA ARG A 224 0.04 2.31 5.52
C ARG A 224 0.97 3.51 5.69
N ASP A 225 0.59 4.67 5.18
CA ASP A 225 1.40 5.90 5.14
C ASP A 225 0.55 7.16 5.40
N GLU A 226 1.21 8.29 5.64
CA GLU A 226 0.55 9.58 5.89
C GLU A 226 -0.24 10.10 4.67
N GLU A 227 0.26 9.84 3.46
CA GLU A 227 -0.35 10.29 2.19
C GLU A 227 -1.74 9.67 1.94
N LEU A 228 -2.09 8.61 2.67
CA LEU A 228 -3.41 7.97 2.62
C LEU A 228 -4.46 8.69 3.49
N ARG A 229 -4.11 9.78 4.18
CA ARG A 229 -5.07 10.55 4.99
C ARG A 229 -6.39 10.85 4.26
N PRO A 230 -6.41 11.27 2.97
CA PRO A 230 -7.66 11.49 2.25
C PRO A 230 -8.53 10.23 2.14
N VAL A 231 -7.92 9.05 2.01
CA VAL A 231 -8.61 7.76 2.02
C VAL A 231 -9.16 7.45 3.41
N GLY A 232 -8.37 7.70 4.46
CA GLY A 232 -8.82 7.56 5.85
C GLY A 232 -10.03 8.44 6.17
N ASP A 233 -9.98 9.71 5.77
CA ASP A 233 -11.09 10.66 5.94
C ASP A 233 -12.33 10.20 5.18
N PHE A 234 -12.18 9.75 3.94
CA PHE A 234 -13.28 9.18 3.16
C PHE A 234 -13.91 7.94 3.82
N LEU A 235 -13.09 7.01 4.31
CA LEU A 235 -13.57 5.81 5.02
C LEU A 235 -14.28 6.17 6.33
N LYS A 236 -13.77 7.16 7.05
CA LYS A 236 -14.37 7.67 8.28
C LYS A 236 -15.73 8.32 8.01
N GLU A 237 -15.84 9.14 6.97
CA GLU A 237 -17.12 9.75 6.56
C GLU A 237 -18.13 8.68 6.12
N ARG A 238 -17.70 7.72 5.30
CA ARG A 238 -18.58 6.71 4.71
C ARG A 238 -19.05 5.63 5.69
N PHE A 239 -18.14 5.11 6.51
CA PHE A 239 -18.40 3.95 7.38
C PHE A 239 -18.44 4.31 8.87
N GLY A 240 -17.98 5.50 9.26
CA GLY A 240 -17.84 5.89 10.67
C GLY A 240 -16.61 5.30 11.36
N THR A 241 -15.75 4.57 10.64
CA THR A 241 -14.59 3.88 11.21
C THR A 241 -13.42 4.85 11.34
N PRO A 242 -12.89 5.13 12.55
CA PRO A 242 -11.71 5.96 12.74
C PRO A 242 -10.46 5.30 12.15
N TYR A 243 -9.35 6.02 12.14
CA TYR A 243 -8.08 5.49 11.64
C TYR A 243 -6.87 5.97 12.45
N VAL A 244 -5.84 5.13 12.48
CA VAL A 244 -4.47 5.51 12.85
C VAL A 244 -3.63 5.67 11.59
N ILE A 245 -2.64 6.54 11.67
CA ILE A 245 -1.83 6.94 10.53
C ILE A 245 -0.50 6.22 10.57
N SER A 246 -0.14 5.69 9.41
CA SER A 246 1.12 5.01 9.15
C SER A 246 1.30 3.70 9.92
N TYR A 247 2.14 2.84 9.36
CA TYR A 247 2.69 1.69 10.07
C TYR A 247 3.74 2.15 11.09
N PRO A 248 4.03 1.33 12.12
CA PRO A 248 5.06 1.65 13.10
C PRO A 248 6.44 1.74 12.46
N ALA A 249 7.11 2.88 12.57
CA ALA A 249 8.48 3.07 12.11
C ALA A 249 9.47 3.09 13.29
N GLY A 250 10.47 2.20 13.28
CA GLY A 250 11.47 2.16 14.36
C GLY A 250 10.95 1.60 15.69
N LEU A 251 11.76 1.66 16.74
CA LEU A 251 11.39 1.06 18.03
C LEU A 251 10.41 1.97 18.77
N GLU A 252 10.70 3.27 18.86
CA GLU A 252 9.83 4.30 19.44
C GLU A 252 8.48 4.38 18.72
N GLY A 253 8.46 4.35 17.39
CA GLY A 253 7.20 4.36 16.62
C GLY A 253 6.37 3.10 16.80
N THR A 254 7.00 1.96 17.15
CA THR A 254 6.28 0.72 17.48
C THR A 254 5.46 0.86 18.76
N ILE A 255 6.03 1.47 19.80
CA ILE A 255 5.33 1.70 21.06
C ILE A 255 4.19 2.71 20.86
N GLY A 256 4.46 3.82 20.15
CA GLY A 256 3.43 4.81 19.82
C GLY A 256 2.27 4.24 18.99
N PHE A 257 2.56 3.31 18.09
CA PHE A 257 1.55 2.59 17.31
C PHE A 257 0.66 1.70 18.18
N LEU A 258 1.25 0.88 19.06
CA LEU A 258 0.49 0.02 19.98
C LEU A 258 -0.46 0.86 20.85
N GLN A 259 0.03 1.97 21.39
CA GLN A 259 -0.79 2.90 22.17
C GLN A 259 -1.95 3.46 21.33
N SER A 260 -1.65 3.97 20.13
CA SER A 260 -2.65 4.59 19.25
C SER A 260 -3.74 3.59 18.81
N VAL A 261 -3.35 2.35 18.54
CA VAL A 261 -4.28 1.27 18.16
C VAL A 261 -5.12 0.82 19.36
N ALA A 262 -4.51 0.67 20.53
CA ALA A 262 -5.20 0.32 21.78
C ALA A 262 -6.28 1.36 22.11
N ASP A 263 -5.91 2.63 22.09
CA ASP A 263 -6.82 3.76 22.32
C ASP A 263 -7.93 3.82 21.26
N GLY A 264 -7.56 3.68 19.99
CA GLY A 264 -8.52 3.69 18.87
C GLY A 264 -9.52 2.54 18.88
N CYS A 265 -9.15 1.38 19.45
CA CYS A 265 -10.03 0.21 19.55
C CYS A 265 -10.73 0.08 20.92
N GLY A 266 -10.33 0.86 21.92
CA GLY A 266 -10.81 0.79 23.29
C GLY A 266 -10.41 -0.52 23.99
N VAL A 267 -9.17 -0.97 23.80
CA VAL A 267 -8.60 -2.20 24.40
C VAL A 267 -7.39 -1.86 25.27
N PRO A 268 -7.07 -2.65 26.32
CA PRO A 268 -5.89 -2.38 27.15
C PRO A 268 -4.59 -2.55 26.36
N GLY A 269 -3.69 -1.57 26.44
CA GLY A 269 -2.43 -1.54 25.70
C GLY A 269 -1.19 -1.87 26.54
N GLU A 270 -1.28 -1.71 27.87
CA GLU A 270 -0.13 -1.73 28.79
C GLU A 270 0.66 -3.05 28.70
N GLY A 271 -0.05 -4.18 28.76
CA GLY A 271 0.59 -5.49 28.68
C GLY A 271 1.24 -5.79 27.33
N ALA A 272 0.71 -5.22 26.23
CA ALA A 272 1.31 -5.36 24.90
C ALA A 272 2.58 -4.50 24.78
N ILE A 273 2.52 -3.28 25.30
CA ILE A 273 3.63 -2.33 25.33
C ILE A 273 4.78 -2.87 26.18
N ASP A 274 4.52 -3.34 27.41
CA ASP A 274 5.56 -3.90 28.30
C ASP A 274 6.30 -5.07 27.65
N ARG A 275 5.56 -5.97 26.98
CA ARG A 275 6.13 -7.09 26.22
C ARG A 275 6.97 -6.61 25.06
N GLU A 276 6.50 -5.62 24.32
CA GLU A 276 7.22 -5.06 23.19
C GLU A 276 8.52 -4.37 23.64
N GLU A 277 8.51 -3.62 24.73
CA GLU A 277 9.71 -3.01 25.30
C GLU A 277 10.75 -4.04 25.74
N GLU A 278 10.34 -5.19 26.28
CA GLU A 278 11.25 -6.32 26.55
C GLU A 278 11.86 -6.86 25.26
N ILE A 279 11.06 -7.11 24.22
CA ILE A 279 11.54 -7.56 22.91
C ILE A 279 12.56 -6.57 22.32
N GLN A 280 12.30 -5.27 22.43
CA GLN A 280 13.22 -4.24 21.96
C GLN A 280 14.55 -4.25 22.73
N ARG A 281 14.50 -4.46 24.06
CA ARG A 281 15.72 -4.62 24.90
C ARG A 281 16.52 -5.85 24.47
N GLU A 282 15.87 -6.99 24.26
CA GLU A 282 16.53 -8.21 23.77
C GLU A 282 17.16 -8.02 22.39
N ILE A 283 16.48 -7.35 21.46
CA ILE A 283 17.02 -7.02 20.14
C ILE A 283 18.29 -6.20 20.30
N LEU A 284 18.24 -5.08 21.04
CA LEU A 284 19.40 -4.20 21.23
C LEU A 284 20.57 -4.91 21.95
N ALA A 285 20.28 -5.79 22.90
CA ALA A 285 21.29 -6.62 23.57
C ALA A 285 22.00 -7.56 22.58
N GLY A 286 21.27 -8.11 21.60
CA GLY A 286 21.82 -9.00 20.57
C GLY A 286 22.72 -8.32 19.53
N PHE A 287 22.76 -6.98 19.51
CA PHE A 287 23.58 -6.16 18.59
C PHE A 287 24.61 -5.30 19.32
N GLN A 288 24.96 -5.62 20.57
CA GLN A 288 26.00 -4.88 21.31
C GLN A 288 27.40 -5.02 20.71
N ASP A 289 27.63 -6.02 19.86
CA ASP A 289 28.92 -6.23 19.20
C ASP A 289 29.26 -5.17 18.15
N ILE A 290 28.26 -4.45 17.62
CA ILE A 290 28.44 -3.32 16.70
C ILE A 290 28.33 -1.96 17.41
N ALA A 291 28.13 -1.93 18.72
CA ALA A 291 27.99 -0.69 19.47
C ALA A 291 29.30 0.12 19.42
N GLY A 292 29.19 1.45 19.30
CA GLY A 292 30.37 2.33 19.25
C GLY A 292 31.12 2.39 17.92
N SER A 293 30.76 1.58 16.93
CA SER A 293 31.38 1.58 15.60
C SER A 293 31.18 2.92 14.87
N GLU A 294 32.18 3.32 14.09
CA GLU A 294 32.08 4.50 13.22
C GLU A 294 31.39 4.12 11.90
N ILE A 295 30.29 4.80 11.57
CA ILE A 295 29.45 4.49 10.41
C ILE A 295 29.21 5.72 9.54
N LEU A 296 29.00 5.48 8.25
CA LEU A 296 28.51 6.46 7.28
C LEU A 296 27.18 5.95 6.72
N MET A 297 26.08 6.65 7.00
CA MET A 297 24.76 6.27 6.49
C MET A 297 24.63 6.63 5.01
N GLU A 298 24.37 5.62 4.18
CA GLU A 298 24.04 5.83 2.77
C GLU A 298 22.53 5.95 2.60
N SER A 299 22.03 7.19 2.60
CA SER A 299 20.64 7.45 2.24
C SER A 299 20.46 7.44 0.72
N SER A 300 19.52 6.63 0.22
CA SER A 300 18.90 6.92 -1.07
C SER A 300 17.99 8.17 -0.95
N PRO A 301 17.78 8.95 -2.03
CA PRO A 301 16.82 10.05 -2.00
C PRO A 301 15.42 9.53 -1.65
N GLY A 302 14.78 10.11 -0.62
CA GLY A 302 13.33 9.95 -0.43
C GLY A 302 12.82 9.26 0.84
N SER A 303 13.53 9.29 1.98
CA SER A 303 12.90 8.86 3.25
C SER A 303 13.43 9.57 4.50
N PRO A 304 12.83 10.72 4.86
CA PRO A 304 13.07 11.39 6.13
C PRO A 304 12.82 10.45 7.33
N GLU A 305 11.84 9.55 7.24
CA GLU A 305 11.46 8.63 8.30
C GLU A 305 12.52 7.55 8.55
N ALA A 306 13.10 6.98 7.49
CA ALA A 306 14.21 6.02 7.63
C ALA A 306 15.44 6.68 8.31
N LEU A 307 15.67 7.97 8.06
CA LEU A 307 16.72 8.74 8.75
C LEU A 307 16.40 8.96 10.23
N LEU A 308 15.13 9.18 10.59
CA LEU A 308 14.72 9.28 12.00
C LEU A 308 14.97 7.98 12.75
N VAL A 309 14.60 6.84 12.15
CA VAL A 309 14.88 5.52 12.74
C VAL A 309 16.37 5.25 12.82
N ALA A 310 17.14 5.60 11.79
CA ALA A 310 18.59 5.47 11.84
C ALA A 310 19.20 6.30 12.98
N GLY A 311 18.70 7.54 13.18
CA GLY A 311 19.10 8.40 14.29
C GLY A 311 18.76 7.82 15.66
N GLU A 312 17.60 7.16 15.79
CA GLU A 312 17.23 6.39 16.98
C GLU A 312 18.25 5.28 17.26
N LEU A 313 18.59 4.47 16.27
CA LEU A 313 19.55 3.38 16.41
C LEU A 313 20.96 3.85 16.75
N VAL A 314 21.40 4.95 16.15
CA VAL A 314 22.68 5.60 16.47
C VAL A 314 22.75 5.96 17.96
N ARG A 315 21.68 6.52 18.53
CA ARG A 315 21.61 6.84 19.97
C ARG A 315 21.60 5.57 20.83
N ARG A 316 20.77 4.58 20.48
CA ARG A 316 20.55 3.36 21.27
C ARG A 316 21.79 2.45 21.33
N LEU A 317 22.60 2.43 20.26
CA LEU A 317 23.82 1.61 20.16
C LEU A 317 25.11 2.44 20.25
N ALA A 318 25.02 3.72 20.60
CA ALA A 318 26.14 4.65 20.70
C ALA A 318 27.06 4.66 19.46
N LEU A 319 26.50 4.48 18.26
CA LEU A 319 27.25 4.50 17.00
C LEU A 319 27.80 5.90 16.74
N LYS A 320 28.89 6.00 15.98
CA LYS A 320 29.57 7.27 15.69
C LYS A 320 29.41 7.63 14.22
N PRO A 321 28.54 8.58 13.84
CA PRO A 321 28.46 9.04 12.46
C PRO A 321 29.77 9.75 12.07
N GLY A 322 30.39 9.33 10.97
CA GLY A 322 31.65 9.90 10.51
C GLY A 322 31.91 9.66 9.03
N ALA A 323 32.53 10.63 8.34
CA ALA A 323 32.85 10.52 6.91
C ALA A 323 33.84 9.39 6.58
N GLY A 324 34.64 8.96 7.57
CA GLY A 324 35.55 7.81 7.47
C GLY A 324 34.94 6.49 7.95
N GLY A 325 33.67 6.50 8.38
CA GLY A 325 32.99 5.33 8.93
C GLY A 325 32.61 4.29 7.87
N ILE A 326 32.28 3.09 8.34
CA ILE A 326 31.81 2.00 7.49
C ILE A 326 30.47 2.38 6.88
N ARG A 327 30.36 2.25 5.55
CA ARG A 327 29.16 2.62 4.79
C ARG A 327 28.05 1.62 5.09
N VAL A 328 26.99 2.08 5.76
CA VAL A 328 25.81 1.26 6.06
C VAL A 328 24.61 1.73 5.24
N PRO A 329 23.91 0.82 4.53
CA PRO A 329 22.80 1.20 3.69
C PRO A 329 21.56 1.57 4.52
N LEU A 330 20.84 2.61 4.09
CA LEU A 330 19.49 2.90 4.57
C LEU A 330 18.44 2.40 3.56
N PRO A 331 17.36 1.78 4.05
CA PRO A 331 16.25 1.40 3.19
C PRO A 331 15.50 2.64 2.68
N ILE A 332 14.86 2.53 1.51
CA ILE A 332 13.95 3.57 1.00
C ILE A 332 12.75 3.72 1.92
N SER A 333 12.22 2.64 2.47
CA SER A 333 11.07 2.71 3.38
C SER A 333 11.54 2.48 4.81
N PRO A 334 10.96 3.19 5.80
CA PRO A 334 11.35 2.98 7.19
C PRO A 334 11.10 1.52 7.60
N PRO A 335 11.98 0.94 8.44
CA PRO A 335 11.77 -0.40 8.94
C PRO A 335 10.49 -0.46 9.79
N VAL A 336 9.60 -1.37 9.42
CA VAL A 336 8.31 -1.54 10.10
C VAL A 336 8.50 -2.36 11.38
N GLY A 337 8.12 -1.78 12.51
CA GLY A 337 8.13 -2.44 13.80
C GLY A 337 9.53 -2.81 14.31
N SER A 338 9.57 -3.47 15.47
CA SER A 338 10.80 -4.00 16.05
C SER A 338 11.41 -5.12 15.19
N ALA A 339 10.59 -5.91 14.48
CA ALA A 339 11.11 -6.91 13.54
C ALA A 339 11.84 -6.28 12.35
N GLY A 340 11.31 -5.19 11.77
CA GLY A 340 11.99 -4.44 10.70
C GLY A 340 13.32 -3.87 11.18
N VAL A 341 13.34 -3.30 12.40
CA VAL A 341 14.58 -2.79 13.01
C VAL A 341 15.63 -3.89 13.16
N ARG A 342 15.24 -5.07 13.67
CA ARG A 342 16.14 -6.22 13.78
C ARG A 342 16.72 -6.65 12.43
N ARG A 343 15.93 -6.62 11.34
CA ARG A 343 16.43 -6.90 9.98
C ARG A 343 17.45 -5.85 9.54
N LEU A 344 17.18 -4.56 9.80
CA LEU A 344 18.10 -3.48 9.50
C LEU A 344 19.43 -3.62 10.27
N LEU A 345 19.37 -3.86 11.58
CA LEU A 345 20.56 -4.06 12.42
C LEU A 345 21.37 -5.28 11.99
N HIS A 346 20.71 -6.37 11.56
CA HIS A 346 21.41 -7.52 11.01
C HIS A 346 22.18 -7.18 9.73
N ARG A 347 21.60 -6.37 8.83
CA ARG A 347 22.30 -5.89 7.62
C ARG A 347 23.51 -5.04 7.99
N TRP A 348 23.33 -4.09 8.91
CA TRP A 348 24.43 -3.24 9.38
C TRP A 348 25.55 -4.09 10.00
N ARG A 349 25.21 -5.07 10.84
CA ARG A 349 26.18 -6.00 11.43
C ARG A 349 26.99 -6.75 10.40
N CYS A 350 26.34 -7.29 9.36
CA CYS A 350 27.04 -7.96 8.27
C CYS A 350 27.99 -7.00 7.53
N THR A 351 27.60 -5.74 7.33
CA THR A 351 28.46 -4.74 6.66
C THR A 351 29.61 -4.25 7.54
N ILE A 352 29.39 -4.11 8.85
CA ILE A 352 30.42 -3.68 9.81
C ILE A 352 31.49 -4.76 10.03
N HIS A 353 31.10 -6.03 9.93
CA HIS A 353 32.00 -7.18 10.10
C HIS A 353 32.62 -7.70 8.80
N ALA A 354 32.22 -7.16 7.64
CA ALA A 354 32.76 -7.54 6.33
C ALA A 354 34.15 -6.92 6.09
#